data_AF-A0A4R5XSI7-F1
#
_entry.id   AF-A0A4R5XSI7-F1
#
_cell.length_a   1.000
_cell.length_b   1.000
_cell.length_c   1.000
_cell.angle_alpha   90.00
_cell.angle_beta   90.00
_cell.angle_gamma   90.00
#
_symmetry.space_group_name_H-M   'P 1'
#
loop_
_entity.id
_entity.type
_entity.pdbx_description
1 polymer ?
#
loop_
_entity_poly.entity_id
_entity_poly.type
_entity_poly.pdbx_seq_one_letter_code
_entity_poly.pdbx_strand_id
1 'polypeptide(L)'
;MNAKLTVFYIVIGLAVVGLFYMLMNDPGSFFIRILTYAAIIGVIYVLYRLWASRKPNRRDQQAFKKAVRQSKKRYGNPVSASKVKKAGKQPAKKTVSIKKSSAQRSDAPKLTVIEGKKGKKKKRMSL
;
A
#
# COMPACT_ATOMS: atom_id res chain seq x y z
N MET A 1 31.71 -46.12 -15.51
CA MET A 1 31.38 -44.82 -16.13
C MET A 1 30.09 -44.29 -15.52
N ASN A 2 30.02 -42.99 -15.21
CA ASN A 2 28.86 -42.39 -14.58
C ASN A 2 27.72 -42.28 -15.58
N ALA A 3 26.69 -43.13 -15.47
CA ALA A 3 25.56 -43.17 -16.41
C ALA A 3 24.91 -41.80 -16.63
N LYS A 4 24.86 -40.96 -15.58
CA LYS A 4 24.36 -39.58 -15.66
C LYS A 4 25.18 -38.72 -16.63
N LEU A 5 26.51 -38.81 -16.59
CA LEU A 5 27.38 -38.08 -17.51
C LEU A 5 27.24 -38.61 -18.94
N THR A 6 27.16 -39.94 -19.12
CA THR A 6 26.97 -40.53 -20.46
C THR A 6 25.67 -40.06 -21.10
N VAL A 7 24.55 -40.12 -20.37
CA VAL A 7 23.25 -39.62 -20.87
C VAL A 7 23.30 -38.13 -21.15
N PHE A 8 23.93 -37.34 -20.28
CA PHE A 8 24.09 -35.90 -20.47
C PHE A 8 24.83 -35.58 -21.78
N TYR A 9 25.94 -36.26 -22.05
CA TYR A 9 26.70 -36.06 -23.30
C TYR A 9 25.92 -36.52 -24.55
N ILE A 10 25.14 -37.61 -24.45
CA ILE A 10 24.27 -38.06 -25.55
C ILE A 10 23.20 -37.00 -25.86
N VAL A 11 22.55 -36.46 -24.83
CA VAL A 11 21.52 -35.42 -24.99
C VAL A 11 22.12 -34.14 -25.60
N ILE A 12 23.31 -33.73 -25.15
CA ILE A 12 24.01 -32.57 -25.72
C ILE A 12 24.40 -32.83 -27.17
N GLY A 13 24.95 -34.01 -27.48
CA GLY A 13 25.32 -34.37 -28.84
C GLY A 13 24.13 -34.32 -29.81
N LEU A 14 23.00 -34.90 -29.40
CA LEU A 14 21.74 -34.83 -30.15
C LEU A 14 21.21 -33.40 -30.29
N ALA A 15 21.31 -32.58 -29.25
CA ALA A 15 20.90 -31.18 -29.31
C ALA A 15 21.73 -30.38 -30.31
N VAL A 16 23.05 -30.57 -30.34
CA VAL A 16 23.94 -29.92 -31.30
C VAL A 16 23.62 -30.34 -32.74
N VAL A 17 23.45 -31.64 -32.97
CA VAL A 17 23.09 -32.16 -34.31
C VAL A 17 21.73 -31.64 -34.77
N GLY A 18 20.73 -31.65 -33.87
CA GLY A 18 19.40 -31.12 -34.15
C GLY A 18 19.43 -29.62 -34.47
N LEU A 19 20.21 -28.83 -33.72
CA LEU A 19 20.40 -27.41 -34.00
C LEU A 19 21.11 -27.18 -35.34
N PHE A 20 22.13 -27.98 -35.65
CA PHE A 20 22.86 -27.86 -36.91
C PHE A 20 21.98 -28.19 -38.12
N TYR A 21 21.17 -29.24 -38.01
CA TYR A 21 20.18 -29.60 -39.03
C TYR A 21 19.14 -28.50 -39.23
N MET A 22 18.64 -27.92 -38.14
CA MET A 22 17.65 -26.84 -38.19
C MET A 22 18.24 -25.55 -38.79
N LEU A 23 19.54 -25.30 -38.57
CA LEU A 23 20.26 -24.16 -39.13
C LEU A 23 20.57 -24.32 -40.63
N MET A 24 20.82 -25.54 -41.10
CA MET A 24 21.06 -25.81 -42.53
C MET A 24 19.75 -25.83 -43.35
N ASN A 25 18.67 -26.35 -42.77
CA ASN A 25 17.42 -26.51 -43.51
C ASN A 25 16.63 -25.20 -43.59
N ASP A 26 16.48 -24.47 -42.47
CA ASP A 26 15.71 -23.22 -42.43
C ASP A 26 16.12 -22.32 -41.24
N PRO A 27 17.27 -21.61 -41.33
CA PRO A 27 17.80 -20.81 -40.23
C PRO A 27 16.84 -19.68 -39.84
N GLY A 28 16.15 -19.07 -40.82
CA GLY A 28 15.21 -17.98 -40.57
C GLY A 28 14.01 -18.41 -39.70
N SER A 29 13.46 -19.61 -39.96
CA SER A 29 12.29 -20.11 -39.24
C SER A 29 12.58 -20.41 -37.77
N PHE A 30 13.80 -20.82 -37.44
CA PHE A 30 14.22 -21.11 -36.07
C PHE A 30 14.23 -19.85 -35.19
N PHE A 31 14.86 -18.77 -35.67
CA PHE A 31 14.87 -17.50 -34.95
C PHE A 31 13.47 -16.90 -34.83
N ILE A 32 12.64 -17.01 -35.87
CA ILE A 32 11.24 -16.56 -35.82
C ILE A 32 10.45 -17.35 -34.77
N ARG A 33 10.65 -18.67 -34.66
CA ARG A 33 10.00 -19.49 -33.62
C ARG A 33 10.42 -19.05 -32.22
N ILE A 34 11.72 -18.88 -31.96
CA ILE A 34 12.23 -18.39 -30.68
C ILE A 34 11.64 -17.02 -30.34
N LEU A 35 11.63 -16.11 -31.31
CA LEU A 35 11.09 -14.77 -31.14
C LEU A 35 9.58 -14.80 -30.87
N THR A 36 8.85 -15.68 -31.54
CA THR A 36 7.41 -15.90 -31.31
C THR A 36 7.16 -16.40 -29.90
N TYR A 37 7.91 -17.39 -29.42
CA TYR A 37 7.77 -17.86 -28.04
C TYR A 37 8.14 -16.79 -27.01
N ALA A 38 9.23 -16.06 -27.24
CA ALA A 38 9.63 -14.93 -26.40
C ALA A 38 8.55 -13.84 -26.36
N ALA A 39 7.94 -13.53 -27.50
CA ALA A 39 6.82 -12.59 -27.60
C ALA A 39 5.60 -13.07 -26.82
N ILE A 40 5.21 -14.36 -26.94
CA ILE A 40 4.10 -14.94 -26.18
C ILE A 40 4.36 -14.83 -24.67
N ILE A 41 5.55 -15.21 -24.20
CA ILE A 41 5.93 -15.10 -22.78
C ILE A 41 5.90 -13.62 -22.34
N GLY A 42 6.41 -12.72 -23.18
CA GLY A 42 6.38 -11.27 -22.92
C GLY A 42 4.96 -10.73 -22.79
N VAL A 43 4.05 -11.14 -23.69
CA VAL A 43 2.63 -10.77 -23.63
C VAL A 43 2.00 -11.28 -22.33
N ILE A 44 2.18 -12.56 -22.00
CA ILE A 44 1.67 -13.15 -20.74
C ILE A 44 2.23 -12.39 -19.53
N TYR A 45 3.52 -12.07 -19.53
CA TYR A 45 4.15 -11.30 -18.47
C TYR A 45 3.56 -9.90 -18.33
N VAL A 46 3.31 -9.20 -19.43
CA VAL A 46 2.69 -7.87 -19.43
C VAL A 46 1.26 -7.97 -18.90
N LEU A 47 0.46 -8.95 -19.34
CA LEU A 47 -0.90 -9.16 -18.81
C LEU A 47 -0.86 -9.45 -17.31
N TYR A 48 0.00 -10.37 -16.87
CA TYR A 48 0.18 -10.69 -15.46
C TYR A 48 0.61 -9.47 -14.66
N ARG A 49 1.59 -8.71 -15.16
CA ARG A 49 2.08 -7.49 -14.53
C ARG A 49 0.99 -6.44 -14.46
N LEU A 50 0.18 -6.28 -15.49
CA LEU A 50 -0.90 -5.30 -15.54
C LEU A 50 -2.02 -5.66 -14.55
N TRP A 51 -2.36 -6.95 -14.44
CA TRP A 51 -3.32 -7.44 -13.44
C TRP A 51 -2.76 -7.36 -12.02
N ALA A 52 -1.52 -7.81 -11.80
CA ALA A 52 -0.85 -7.76 -10.49
C ALA A 52 -0.52 -6.32 -10.04
N SER A 53 -0.35 -5.37 -10.95
CA SER A 53 -0.14 -3.95 -10.62
C SER A 53 -1.42 -3.24 -10.19
N ARG A 54 -2.60 -3.87 -10.34
CA ARG A 54 -3.86 -3.40 -9.73
C ARG A 54 -3.99 -3.85 -8.26
N LYS A 55 -2.87 -4.08 -7.56
CA LYS A 55 -2.88 -4.32 -6.11
C LYS A 55 -3.52 -3.13 -5.35
N PRO A 56 -4.28 -3.40 -4.27
CA PRO A 56 -5.06 -2.40 -3.53
C PRO A 56 -4.22 -1.29 -2.88
N ASN A 57 -2.92 -1.52 -2.69
CA ASN A 57 -1.98 -0.61 -2.03
C ASN A 57 -1.89 0.78 -2.71
N ARG A 58 -2.28 0.89 -3.99
CA ARG A 58 -2.33 2.18 -4.70
C ARG A 58 -3.45 3.09 -4.19
N ARG A 59 -4.56 2.53 -3.67
CA ARG A 59 -5.63 3.32 -3.02
C ARG A 59 -5.17 3.86 -1.67
N ASP A 60 -4.47 3.05 -0.88
CA ASP A 60 -3.99 3.47 0.45
C ASP A 60 -2.95 4.59 0.34
N GLN A 61 -2.02 4.49 -0.61
CA GLN A 61 -1.07 5.56 -0.90
C GLN A 61 -1.75 6.83 -1.41
N GLN A 62 -2.81 6.71 -2.21
CA GLN A 62 -3.58 7.87 -2.66
C GLN A 62 -4.38 8.51 -1.52
N ALA A 63 -4.98 7.71 -0.64
CA ALA A 63 -5.69 8.18 0.54
C ALA A 63 -4.73 8.89 1.51
N PHE A 64 -3.55 8.31 1.75
CA PHE A 64 -2.50 8.93 2.54
C PHE A 64 -2.01 10.25 1.93
N LYS A 65 -1.74 10.30 0.62
CA LYS A 65 -1.36 11.55 -0.08
C LYS A 65 -2.47 12.61 0.02
N LYS A 66 -3.75 12.22 -0.07
CA LYS A 66 -4.89 13.12 0.13
C LYS A 66 -4.96 13.62 1.58
N ALA A 67 -4.79 12.74 2.57
CA ALA A 67 -4.79 13.09 3.98
C ALA A 67 -3.63 14.02 4.36
N VAL A 68 -2.41 13.79 3.83
CA VAL A 68 -1.25 14.68 4.03
C VAL A 68 -1.51 16.06 3.42
N ARG A 69 -2.07 16.12 2.21
CA ARG A 69 -2.46 17.41 1.60
C ARG A 69 -3.51 18.14 2.42
N GLN A 70 -4.50 17.42 2.95
CA GLN A 70 -5.53 17.98 3.81
C GLN A 70 -4.95 18.46 5.15
N SER A 71 -4.04 17.70 5.76
CA SER A 71 -3.31 18.09 6.97
C SER A 71 -2.45 19.33 6.74
N LYS A 72 -1.68 19.37 5.64
CA LYS A 72 -0.93 20.57 5.23
C LYS A 72 -1.83 21.78 4.98
N LYS A 73 -3.03 21.62 4.43
CA LYS A 73 -3.97 22.75 4.28
C LYS A 73 -4.57 23.22 5.60
N ARG A 74 -4.78 22.31 6.56
CA ARG A 74 -5.38 22.63 7.88
C ARG A 74 -4.37 23.16 8.90
N TYR A 75 -3.11 22.71 8.83
CA TYR A 75 -2.05 23.04 9.78
C TYR A 75 -0.83 23.73 9.14
N GLY A 76 -0.88 24.03 7.83
CA GLY A 76 0.23 24.65 7.08
C GLY A 76 0.32 26.16 7.18
N ASN A 77 -0.50 26.80 8.01
CA ASN A 77 -0.10 28.07 8.59
C ASN A 77 0.78 27.74 9.79
N PRO A 78 2.13 27.87 9.69
CA PRO A 78 2.92 27.98 10.89
C PRO A 78 2.45 29.26 11.58
N VAL A 79 1.54 29.13 12.55
CA VAL A 79 1.47 30.10 13.62
C VAL A 79 2.82 29.97 14.32
N SER A 80 3.76 30.78 13.84
CA SER A 80 5.04 31.12 14.45
C SER A 80 5.64 29.99 15.31
N ALA A 81 6.49 29.18 14.67
CA ALA A 81 7.44 28.30 15.36
C ALA A 81 8.51 29.10 16.15
N SER A 82 8.20 30.29 16.66
CA SER A 82 9.07 31.09 17.52
C SER A 82 8.74 30.95 19.02
N LYS A 83 7.75 30.14 19.42
CA LYS A 83 7.44 29.99 20.85
C LYS A 83 7.07 28.57 21.26
N VAL A 84 7.92 27.60 20.90
CA VAL A 84 8.03 26.35 21.67
C VAL A 84 9.38 26.38 22.38
N LYS A 85 9.51 27.34 23.31
CA LYS A 85 10.52 27.22 24.36
C LYS A 85 10.09 26.07 25.26
N LYS A 86 10.98 25.09 25.37
CA LYS A 86 11.11 24.05 26.39
C LYS A 86 10.19 24.22 27.62
N ALA A 87 9.39 23.20 27.90
CA ALA A 87 9.01 22.77 29.25
C ALA A 87 8.27 21.43 29.06
N GLY A 88 8.76 20.26 29.47
CA GLY A 88 9.45 20.04 30.72
C GLY A 88 8.45 20.20 31.86
N LYS A 89 7.70 19.13 32.15
CA LYS A 89 6.95 18.84 33.38
C LYS A 89 5.91 19.89 33.83
N GLN A 90 4.65 19.43 33.95
CA GLN A 90 3.62 20.01 34.83
C GLN A 90 4.15 20.27 36.26
N PRO A 91 3.46 21.01 37.17
CA PRO A 91 2.07 21.49 37.14
C PRO A 91 1.85 22.94 37.65
N ALA A 92 0.57 23.32 37.73
CA ALA A 92 -0.05 24.12 38.79
C ALA A 92 -0.25 25.63 38.58
N LYS A 93 -1.55 25.95 38.64
CA LYS A 93 -2.18 27.00 39.45
C LYS A 93 -2.27 28.41 38.88
N LYS A 94 -3.52 28.91 38.98
CA LYS A 94 -3.99 30.31 39.12
C LYS A 94 -3.98 31.12 37.81
N THR A 95 -4.92 32.00 37.48
CA THR A 95 -6.27 32.40 37.93
C THR A 95 -6.61 33.58 37.01
N VAL A 96 -7.86 33.67 36.52
CA VAL A 96 -8.54 34.94 36.13
C VAL A 96 -7.94 35.66 34.88
N SER A 97 -8.68 36.10 33.86
CA SER A 97 -9.98 36.75 33.82
C SER A 97 -10.69 36.47 32.50
N ILE A 98 -11.99 36.26 32.61
CA ILE A 98 -12.94 36.16 31.50
C ILE A 98 -13.17 37.57 30.97
N LYS A 99 -12.69 37.90 29.76
CA LYS A 99 -13.20 39.05 29.01
C LYS A 99 -14.29 38.58 28.05
N LYS A 100 -15.51 39.01 28.41
CA LYS A 100 -16.75 39.05 27.63
C LYS A 100 -16.50 39.35 26.14
N SER A 101 -16.95 38.47 25.25
CA SER A 101 -17.60 38.89 24.01
C SER A 101 -18.89 38.08 23.88
N SER A 102 -19.95 38.67 24.43
CA SER A 102 -21.33 38.30 24.22
C SER A 102 -21.71 38.40 22.74
N ALA A 103 -22.66 37.55 22.34
CA ALA A 103 -23.61 37.72 21.23
C ALA A 103 -23.48 36.84 19.97
N GLN A 104 -22.61 35.82 19.88
CA GLN A 104 -22.67 34.94 18.69
C GLN A 104 -22.09 33.52 18.86
N ARG A 105 -22.58 32.75 19.83
CA ARG A 105 -22.41 31.28 19.85
C ARG A 105 -23.64 30.60 20.47
N SER A 106 -24.81 30.79 19.88
CA SER A 106 -25.99 29.96 20.20
C SER A 106 -25.89 28.53 19.64
N ASP A 107 -24.95 28.28 18.71
CA ASP A 107 -24.69 26.94 18.14
C ASP A 107 -23.38 26.33 18.63
N ALA A 108 -23.17 26.31 19.95
CA ALA A 108 -22.18 25.41 20.53
C ALA A 108 -22.76 23.99 20.52
N PRO A 109 -22.05 22.97 19.99
CA PRO A 109 -22.55 21.59 20.00
C PRO A 109 -22.75 21.16 21.45
N LYS A 110 -24.01 20.96 21.82
CA LYS A 110 -24.41 20.54 23.16
C LYS A 110 -23.93 19.11 23.36
N LEU A 111 -22.78 18.95 23.99
CA LEU A 111 -22.27 17.65 24.41
C LEU A 111 -23.23 17.12 25.48
N THR A 112 -24.17 16.27 25.07
CA THR A 112 -24.93 15.49 26.04
C THR A 112 -24.04 14.38 26.54
N VAL A 113 -23.92 14.28 27.86
CA VAL A 113 -23.31 13.12 28.49
C VAL A 113 -24.22 11.95 28.17
N ILE A 114 -23.75 11.00 27.34
CA ILE A 114 -24.39 9.70 27.25
C ILE A 114 -24.05 9.01 28.57
N GLU A 115 -24.97 9.07 29.52
CA GLU A 115 -24.92 8.19 30.69
C GLU A 115 -25.06 6.76 30.19
N GLY A 116 -23.91 6.12 29.99
CA GLY A 116 -23.87 4.69 29.76
C GLY A 116 -24.55 4.00 30.94
N LYS A 117 -25.37 2.98 30.66
CA LYS A 117 -26.04 2.13 31.65
C LYS A 117 -25.03 1.21 32.39
N LYS A 118 -23.88 1.74 32.81
CA LYS A 118 -22.78 1.03 33.47
C LYS A 118 -23.17 0.80 34.92
N GLY A 119 -23.74 -0.38 35.18
CA GLY A 119 -24.09 -0.85 36.53
C GLY A 119 -25.53 -1.31 36.73
N LYS A 120 -26.45 -1.11 35.77
CA LYS A 120 -27.82 -1.66 35.93
C LYS A 120 -27.84 -3.15 35.59
N LYS A 121 -27.99 -4.01 36.60
CA LYS A 121 -28.26 -5.45 36.43
C LYS A 121 -29.54 -5.61 35.60
N LYS A 122 -29.51 -6.47 34.57
CA LYS A 122 -30.70 -6.79 33.77
C LYS A 122 -31.71 -7.50 34.68
N LYS A 123 -32.95 -7.00 34.78
CA LYS A 123 -34.04 -7.79 35.37
C LYS A 123 -34.26 -9.00 34.46
N ARG A 124 -33.98 -10.20 34.96
CA ARG A 124 -34.45 -11.44 34.34
C ARG A 124 -35.96 -11.49 34.57
N MET A 125 -36.76 -11.40 33.51
CA MET A 125 -38.16 -11.77 33.60
C MET A 125 -38.19 -13.28 33.81
N SER A 126 -38.67 -13.72 34.97
CA SER A 126 -39.11 -15.10 35.18
C SER A 126 -40.47 -15.27 34.53
N LEU A 127 -40.71 -16.47 34.00
CA LEU A 127 -41.90 -16.90 33.27
C LEU A 127 -43.20 -16.63 34.03
#